data_AF-A0AA41XS05-F1
#
_entry.id   AF-A0AA41XS05-F1
#
_cell.length_a   1.000
_cell.length_b   1.000
_cell.length_c   1.000
_cell.angle_alpha   90.00
_cell.angle_beta   90.00
_cell.angle_gamma   90.00
#
_symmetry.space_group_name_H-M   'P 1'
#
loop_
_entity.id
_entity.type
_entity.pdbx_description
1 polymer ?
#
loop_
_entity_poly.entity_id
_entity_poly.type
_entity_poly.pdbx_seq_one_letter_code
_entity_poly.pdbx_strand_id
1 'polypeptide(L)' 'MSDADVDDLACEFLRSGYLGPIYAGWSPDRRLDAFLRRSGFSRVADDGDLSTMVLDRILTRHSG' A
#
# COMPACT_ATOMS: atom_id res chain seq x y z
N MET A 1 -7.17 12.41 0.16
CA MET A 1 -7.86 11.13 -0.09
C MET A 1 -8.97 11.00 0.94
N SER A 2 -10.12 10.45 0.55
CA SER A 2 -11.16 10.04 1.47
C SER A 2 -10.83 8.66 2.07
N ASP A 3 -11.53 8.29 3.15
CA ASP A 3 -11.41 6.96 3.75
C ASP A 3 -11.73 5.81 2.78
N ALA A 4 -12.66 6.04 1.84
CA ALA A 4 -13.00 5.08 0.79
C ALA A 4 -11.84 4.94 -0.22
N ASP A 5 -11.21 6.04 -0.61
CA ASP A 5 -10.04 6.00 -1.51
C ASP A 5 -8.87 5.23 -0.89
N VAL A 6 -8.65 5.41 0.42
CA VAL A 6 -7.63 4.65 1.18
C VAL A 6 -7.99 3.16 1.21
N ASP A 7 -9.27 2.83 1.38
CA ASP A 7 -9.76 1.45 1.39
C ASP A 7 -9.60 0.75 0.06
N ASP A 8 -10.00 1.40 -1.02
CA ASP A 8 -9.88 0.85 -2.36
C ASP A 8 -8.41 0.61 -2.71
N LEU A 9 -7.54 1.59 -2.42
CA LEU A 9 -6.11 1.47 -2.66
C LEU A 9 -5.45 0.36 -1.83
N ALA A 10 -5.84 0.20 -0.57
CA ALA A 10 -5.40 -0.91 0.26
C ALA A 10 -5.87 -2.26 -0.32
N CYS A 11 -7.11 -2.35 -0.80
CA CYS A 11 -7.63 -3.57 -1.43
C CYS A 11 -6.92 -3.88 -2.75
N GLU A 12 -6.55 -2.87 -3.54
CA GLU A 12 -5.72 -3.06 -4.73
C GLU A 12 -4.33 -3.57 -4.39
N PHE A 13 -3.68 -2.98 -3.37
CA PHE A 13 -2.37 -3.44 -2.90
C PHE A 13 -2.41 -4.92 -2.49
N LEU A 14 -3.39 -5.32 -1.68
CA LEU A 14 -3.55 -6.71 -1.22
C LEU A 14 -3.72 -7.70 -2.39
N ARG A 15 -4.30 -7.27 -3.52
CA ARG A 15 -4.51 -8.08 -4.73
C ARG A 15 -3.37 -8.02 -5.74
N SER A 16 -2.45 -7.06 -5.63
CA SER A 16 -1.42 -6.75 -6.63
C SER A 16 -0.22 -7.70 -6.68
N GLY A 17 -0.13 -8.66 -5.74
CA GLY A 17 0.98 -9.62 -5.67
C GLY A 17 2.22 -9.11 -4.91
N TYR A 18 2.20 -7.88 -4.40
CA TYR A 18 3.29 -7.31 -3.58
C TYR A 18 3.42 -7.99 -2.20
N LEU A 19 2.41 -8.73 -1.77
CA LEU A 19 2.50 -9.64 -0.62
C LEU A 19 3.17 -10.98 -0.93
N GLY A 20 3.39 -11.29 -2.21
CA GLY A 20 3.93 -12.55 -2.67
C GLY A 20 5.42 -12.78 -2.33
N PRO A 21 5.90 -14.01 -2.51
CA PRO A 21 7.25 -14.42 -2.10
C PRO A 21 8.37 -13.67 -2.82
N ILE A 22 8.11 -13.15 -4.03
CA ILE A 22 9.06 -12.33 -4.80
C ILE A 22 9.52 -11.11 -4.00
N TYR A 23 8.62 -10.54 -3.19
CA TYR A 23 8.89 -9.35 -2.40
C TYR A 23 9.09 -9.66 -0.91
N ALA A 24 9.23 -10.94 -0.52
CA ALA A 24 9.33 -11.36 0.87
C ALA A 24 10.46 -10.65 1.65
N GLY A 25 11.58 -10.36 0.97
CA GLY A 25 12.72 -9.65 1.56
C GLY A 25 12.56 -8.13 1.69
N TRP A 26 11.44 -7.56 1.25
CA TRP A 26 11.17 -6.13 1.36
C TRP A 26 10.30 -5.85 2.58
N SER A 27 10.58 -4.73 3.27
CA SER A 27 9.69 -4.21 4.31
C SER A 27 8.31 -3.85 3.73
N PRO A 28 7.24 -3.87 4.54
CA PRO A 28 5.91 -3.45 4.11
C PRO A 28 5.89 -2.07 3.44
N ASP A 29 6.60 -1.09 4.01
CA ASP A 29 6.74 0.26 3.46
C ASP A 29 7.34 0.24 2.05
N ARG A 30 8.40 -0.54 1.84
CA ARG A 30 9.07 -0.65 0.54
C ARG A 30 8.18 -1.32 -0.50
N ARG A 31 7.38 -2.31 -0.08
CA ARG A 31 6.39 -2.95 -0.97
C ARG A 31 5.33 -1.94 -1.38
N LEU A 32 4.84 -1.15 -0.42
CA LEU A 32 3.83 -0.13 -0.67
C LEU A 32 4.36 0.99 -1.58
N ASP A 33 5.54 1.55 -1.32
CA ASP A 33 6.16 2.58 -2.19
C ASP A 33 6.29 2.09 -3.64
N ALA A 34 6.80 0.87 -3.83
CA ALA A 34 6.97 0.31 -5.16
C ALA A 34 5.63 0.00 -5.85
N PHE A 35 4.57 -0.33 -5.11
CA PHE A 35 3.22 -0.44 -5.67
C PHE A 35 2.70 0.93 -6.10
N LEU A 36 2.72 1.92 -5.21
CA LEU A 36 2.21 3.26 -5.47
C LEU A 36 2.89 3.90 -6.69
N ARG A 37 4.21 3.78 -6.80
CA ARG A 37 4.98 4.32 -7.95
C ARG A 37 4.63 3.61 -9.26
N ARG A 38 4.43 2.29 -9.26
CA ARG A 38 4.08 1.54 -10.48
C ARG A 38 2.62 1.73 -10.90
N SER A 39 1.73 1.98 -9.94
CA SER A 39 0.30 2.21 -10.19
C SER A 39 -0.03 3.68 -10.52
N GLY A 40 0.98 4.57 -10.59
CA GLY A 40 0.78 5.98 -10.93
C GLY A 40 0.41 6.89 -9.76
N PHE A 41 0.43 6.38 -8.53
CA PHE A 41 0.16 7.12 -7.30
C PHE A 41 1.42 7.71 -6.68
N SER A 42 2.32 8.28 -7.49
CA SER A 42 3.59 8.87 -7.00
C SER A 42 3.36 9.94 -5.94
N ARG A 43 2.31 10.76 -6.08
CA ARG A 43 1.94 11.76 -5.09
C ARG A 43 1.60 11.16 -3.71
N VAL A 44 1.05 9.94 -3.68
CA VAL A 44 0.76 9.22 -2.42
C VAL A 44 2.04 8.62 -1.86
N ALA A 45 2.95 8.15 -2.71
CA ALA A 45 4.26 7.64 -2.29
C ALA A 45 5.17 8.74 -1.73
N ASP A 46 5.06 9.96 -2.25
CA ASP A 46 5.87 11.10 -1.84
C ASP A 46 5.29 11.84 -0.62
N ASP A 47 4.06 11.51 -0.21
CA ASP A 47 3.38 12.06 0.97
C ASP A 47 3.37 11.03 2.09
N GLY A 48 4.24 11.23 3.09
CA GLY A 48 4.46 10.30 4.20
C GLY A 48 3.21 10.02 5.04
N ASP A 49 2.31 11.01 5.17
CA ASP A 49 1.08 10.87 5.94
C ASP A 49 0.08 10.01 5.16
N LEU A 50 -0.07 10.26 3.86
CA LEU A 50 -0.91 9.44 2.99
C LEU A 50 -0.39 8.00 2.90
N SER A 51 0.93 7.81 2.75
CA SER A 51 1.53 6.47 2.72
C SER A 51 1.31 5.70 4.02
N THR A 52 1.40 6.40 5.16
CA THR A 52 1.16 5.80 6.49
C THR A 52 -0.30 5.36 6.65
N MET A 53 -1.25 6.21 6.26
CA MET A 53 -2.68 5.86 6.32
C MET A 53 -3.03 4.63 5.48
N VAL A 54 -2.45 4.50 4.28
CA VAL A 54 -2.65 3.32 3.42
C VAL A 54 -2.03 2.08 4.04
N LEU A 55 -0.81 2.20 4.60
CA LEU A 55 -0.13 1.09 5.27
C LEU A 55 -0.91 0.59 6.49
N ASP A 56 -1.37 1.49 7.34
CA ASP A 56 -2.19 1.15 8.52
C ASP A 56 -3.47 0.43 8.10
N ARG A 57 -4.10 0.87 7.01
CA ARG A 57 -5.31 0.22 6.48
C ARG A 57 -5.03 -1.18 5.93
N ILE A 58 -3.90 -1.38 5.25
CA ILE A 58 -3.44 -2.70 4.79
C ILE A 58 -3.22 -3.64 5.98
N LEU A 59 -2.48 -3.19 7.00
CA LEU A 59 -2.16 -4.01 8.18
C LEU A 59 -3.42 -4.37 8.99
N THR A 60 -4.35 -3.43 9.13
CA THR A 60 -5.64 -3.68 9.78
C THR A 60 -6.44 -4.77 9.04
N ARG A 61 -6.46 -4.73 7.70
CA ARG A 61 -7.19 -5.71 6.87
C ARG A 61 -6.49 -7.07 6.80
N HIS A 62 -5.17 -7.11 6.92
CA HIS A 62 -4.40 -8.36 6.88
C HIS A 62 -4.42 -9.12 8.21
N SER A 63 -4.82 -8.46 9.30
CA SER A 63 -4.89 -9.06 10.64
C SER A 63 -6.25 -9.68 10.99
N GLY A 64 -7.21 -9.63 10.06
CA GLY A 64 -8.58 -10.14 10.20
C GLY A 64 -8.83 -11.44 9.44
#